data_AF-A0A1Q7ZB67-F1
#
_entry.id   AF-A0A1Q7ZB67-F1
#
_cell.length_a   1.000
_cell.length_b   1.000
_cell.length_c   1.000
_cell.angle_alpha   90.00
_cell.angle_beta   90.00
_cell.angle_gamma   90.00
#
_symmetry.space_group_name_H-M   'P 1'
#
loop_
_entity.id
_entity.type
_entity.pdbx_description
1 polymer ?
#
loop_
_entity_poly.entity_id
_entity_poly.type
_entity_poly.pdbx_seq_one_letter_code
_entity_poly.pdbx_strand_id
1 'polypeptide(L)'
;MTVVSKYYNGSDLRFFFAGQLLSNFNDIFGLTGTGTATSIDGASTVVFGLLNGVPAVAPQRPVRGQGGFIQLGFPLSRIFGADPKGRNAGWTGYLYYGDDQATARDARRFGARGARSDLFSGNVQYKWNQWVTFAYEEGYYRTRADNRAGALPLFRGIPSFTTHNIRSEFAAIFSF
;
A
#
# COMPACT_ATOMS: atom_id res chain seq x y z
N MET A 1 -6.31 -18.02 -19.45
CA MET A 1 -5.80 -17.38 -18.22
C MET A 1 -4.91 -16.25 -18.64
N THR A 2 -4.79 -15.24 -17.78
CA THR A 2 -3.85 -14.14 -17.92
C THR A 2 -3.00 -14.05 -16.66
N VAL A 3 -1.78 -13.57 -16.82
CA VAL A 3 -0.88 -13.23 -15.72
C VAL A 3 -0.35 -11.84 -15.99
N VAL A 4 -0.50 -10.95 -15.01
CA VAL A 4 0.06 -9.61 -15.05
C VAL A 4 0.96 -9.47 -13.84
N SER A 5 2.19 -9.02 -14.04
CA SER A 5 3.09 -8.72 -12.94
C SER A 5 3.81 -7.40 -13.19
N LYS A 6 4.23 -6.77 -12.10
CA LYS A 6 4.99 -5.53 -12.15
C LYS A 6 5.97 -5.47 -10.99
N TYR A 7 7.14 -4.91 -11.26
CA TYR A 7 8.09 -4.46 -10.25
C TYR A 7 8.23 -2.93 -10.34
N TYR A 8 8.45 -2.28 -9.21
CA TYR A 8 8.70 -0.85 -9.13
C TYR A 8 9.67 -0.52 -7.99
N ASN A 9 10.42 0.57 -8.18
CA ASN A 9 11.40 1.09 -7.23
C ASN A 9 11.53 2.60 -7.43
N GLY A 10 11.50 3.37 -6.34
CA GLY A 10 11.57 4.82 -6.40
C GLY A 10 11.18 5.51 -5.10
N SER A 11 11.10 6.85 -5.17
CA SER A 11 10.56 7.69 -4.10
C SER A 11 9.08 7.96 -4.31
N ASP A 12 8.36 8.18 -3.22
CA ASP A 12 6.96 8.65 -3.26
C ASP A 12 5.98 7.69 -3.94
N LEU A 13 6.18 6.38 -3.78
CA LEU A 13 5.33 5.36 -4.40
C LEU A 13 4.01 5.14 -3.64
N ARG A 14 3.45 6.19 -3.01
CA ARG A 14 2.24 6.13 -2.16
C ARG A 14 1.04 5.48 -2.85
N PHE A 15 0.94 5.61 -4.18
CA PHE A 15 -0.11 4.98 -4.99
C PHE A 15 0.08 3.48 -5.24
N PHE A 16 1.30 2.97 -5.12
CA PHE A 16 1.61 1.55 -5.31
C PHE A 16 1.57 0.76 -3.99
N PHE A 17 1.76 1.42 -2.85
CA PHE A 17 1.94 0.83 -1.51
C PHE A 17 0.67 0.39 -0.76
N ALA A 18 -0.39 -0.05 -1.44
CA ALA A 18 -1.69 -0.33 -0.82
C ALA A 18 -2.18 0.79 0.14
N GLY A 19 -1.67 2.02 -0.05
CA GLY A 19 -1.92 3.21 0.77
C GLY A 19 -1.40 3.20 2.22
N GLN A 20 -0.55 2.25 2.65
CA GLN A 20 -0.57 1.92 4.09
C GLN A 20 0.28 2.78 5.05
N LEU A 21 1.59 3.11 4.88
CA LEU A 21 2.34 3.78 5.98
C LEU A 21 3.43 4.80 5.69
N LEU A 22 3.81 5.05 4.43
CA LEU A 22 5.01 5.85 4.18
C LEU A 22 4.63 7.27 3.74
N SER A 23 4.73 8.20 4.69
CA SER A 23 4.66 9.65 4.44
C SER A 23 6.08 10.19 4.14
N ASN A 24 6.38 11.38 4.61
CA ASN A 24 7.70 12.00 4.59
C ASN A 24 8.46 11.80 5.92
N PHE A 25 9.77 12.02 5.89
CA PHE A 25 10.62 12.16 7.08
C PHE A 25 11.38 13.49 7.03
N ASN A 26 11.78 14.01 8.20
CA ASN A 26 12.66 15.20 8.27
C ASN A 26 14.11 14.79 8.01
N ASP A 27 14.71 15.27 6.93
CA ASP A 27 16.12 14.99 6.61
C ASP A 27 17.04 15.94 7.38
N ILE A 28 17.51 15.49 8.54
CA ILE A 28 18.39 16.28 9.42
C ILE A 28 19.87 16.21 9.03
N PHE A 29 20.21 15.58 7.90
CA PHE A 29 21.60 15.39 7.52
C PHE A 29 22.32 16.73 7.35
N GLY A 30 23.41 16.91 8.10
CA GLY A 30 24.20 18.15 8.10
C GLY A 30 23.66 19.27 9.00
N LEU A 31 22.51 19.07 9.66
CA LEU A 31 22.03 20.00 10.69
C LEU A 31 22.69 19.72 12.03
N THR A 32 23.06 20.80 12.73
CA THR A 32 23.49 20.78 14.13
C THR A 32 22.54 21.60 15.00
N GLY A 33 22.60 21.45 16.32
CA GLY A 33 21.76 22.22 17.25
C GLY A 33 20.26 22.05 16.99
N THR A 34 19.81 20.83 16.69
CA THR A 34 18.45 20.58 16.22
C THR A 34 17.41 20.81 17.31
N GLY A 35 16.31 21.48 16.95
CA GLY A 35 15.09 21.60 17.74
C GLY A 35 13.87 21.10 16.97
N THR A 36 12.77 20.90 17.68
CA THR A 36 11.51 20.40 17.10
C THR A 36 10.33 21.29 17.47
N ALA A 37 9.34 21.36 16.58
CA ALA A 37 8.04 21.97 16.84
C ALA A 37 6.95 21.15 16.17
N THR A 38 5.71 21.28 16.66
CA THR A 38 4.55 20.70 16.00
C THR A 38 4.23 21.49 14.71
N SER A 39 3.82 20.80 13.64
CA SER A 39 3.27 21.45 12.45
C SER A 39 1.99 22.22 12.77
N ILE A 40 1.63 23.17 11.90
CA ILE A 40 0.49 24.07 12.11
C ILE A 40 -0.85 23.33 12.28
N ASP A 41 -0.98 22.16 11.65
CA ASP A 41 -2.14 21.28 11.72
C ASP A 41 -2.06 20.27 12.88
N GLY A 42 -0.99 20.29 13.68
CA GLY A 42 -0.79 19.34 14.76
C GLY A 42 -0.34 17.94 14.33
N ALA A 43 -0.32 17.64 13.02
CA ALA A 43 -0.25 16.27 12.51
C ALA A 43 1.17 15.70 12.41
N SER A 44 2.20 16.56 12.45
CA SER A 44 3.60 16.14 12.31
C SER A 44 4.54 16.96 13.18
N THR A 45 5.74 16.44 13.40
CA THR A 45 6.83 17.19 14.02
C THR A 45 7.73 17.74 12.91
N VAL A 46 8.01 19.04 12.93
CA VAL A 46 8.99 19.71 12.07
C VAL A 46 10.31 19.82 12.83
N VAL A 47 11.42 19.60 12.13
CA VAL A 47 12.77 19.75 12.70
C VAL A 47 13.45 20.97 12.10
N PHE A 48 14.14 21.75 12.91
CA PHE A 48 14.98 22.87 12.49
C PHE A 48 16.33 22.78 13.19
N GLY A 49 17.33 23.50 12.69
CA GLY A 49 18.68 23.52 13.27
C GLY A 49 19.58 24.51 12.52
N LEU A 50 20.88 24.31 12.63
CA LEU A 50 21.89 25.09 11.92
C LEU A 50 22.52 24.26 10.81
N LEU A 51 22.48 24.75 9.58
CA LEU A 51 23.26 24.23 8.47
C LEU A 51 24.44 25.18 8.25
N ASN A 52 25.67 24.75 8.54
CA ASN A 52 26.87 25.59 8.48
C ASN A 52 26.74 26.90 9.28
N GLY A 53 26.09 26.86 10.45
CA GLY A 53 25.86 28.02 11.31
C GLY A 53 24.65 28.89 10.94
N VAL A 54 23.96 28.59 9.83
CA VAL A 54 22.77 29.32 9.38
C VAL A 54 21.49 28.57 9.78
N PRO A 55 20.50 29.23 10.40
CA PRO A 55 19.22 28.62 10.70
C PRO A 55 18.55 28.03 9.45
N ALA A 56 18.18 26.75 9.53
CA ALA A 56 17.55 26.02 8.45
C ALA A 56 16.49 25.05 9.00
N VAL A 57 15.42 24.85 8.22
CA VAL A 57 14.41 23.83 8.47
C VAL A 57 14.84 22.55 7.78
N ALA A 58 14.75 21.42 8.47
CA ALA A 58 15.01 20.11 7.88
C ALA A 58 14.01 19.85 6.75
N PRO A 59 14.46 19.63 5.50
CA PRO A 59 13.54 19.37 4.42
C PRO A 59 12.82 18.04 4.64
N GLN A 60 11.52 18.04 4.38
CA GLN A 60 10.71 16.83 4.38
C GLN A 60 10.90 16.08 3.07
N ARG A 61 11.38 14.84 3.14
CA ARG A 61 11.62 14.00 1.97
C ARG A 61 10.68 12.79 1.96
N PRO A 62 10.18 12.38 0.77
CA PRO A 62 9.40 11.16 0.67
C PRO A 62 10.26 9.94 0.98
N VAL A 63 9.65 8.93 1.59
CA VAL A 63 10.32 7.63 1.80
C VAL A 63 10.47 6.92 0.45
N ARG A 64 11.66 6.36 0.19
CA ARG A 64 11.88 5.45 -0.93
C ARG A 64 11.46 4.04 -0.58
N GLY A 65 10.89 3.36 -1.55
CA GLY A 65 10.59 1.94 -1.41
C GLY A 65 10.63 1.20 -2.75
N GLN A 66 10.36 -0.08 -2.63
CA GLN A 66 10.29 -1.01 -3.74
C GLN A 66 9.19 -2.02 -3.45
N GLY A 67 8.62 -2.54 -4.51
CA GLY A 67 7.55 -3.50 -4.40
C GLY A 67 7.16 -4.05 -5.76
N GLY A 68 6.11 -4.82 -5.74
CA GLY A 68 5.59 -5.42 -6.94
C GLY A 68 4.31 -6.16 -6.67
N PHE A 69 3.69 -6.61 -7.75
CA PHE A 69 2.51 -7.43 -7.67
C PHE A 69 2.49 -8.49 -8.74
N ILE A 70 1.67 -9.50 -8.48
CA ILE A 70 1.19 -10.46 -9.45
C ILE A 70 -0.34 -10.53 -9.39
N GLN A 71 -0.97 -10.57 -10.56
CA GLN A 71 -2.39 -10.79 -10.72
C GLN A 71 -2.63 -11.95 -11.68
N LEU A 72 -3.48 -12.89 -11.27
CA LEU A 72 -3.90 -14.03 -12.06
C LEU A 72 -5.34 -13.84 -12.49
N GLY A 73 -5.61 -13.92 -13.79
CA GLY A 73 -6.95 -13.83 -14.36
C GLY A 73 -7.45 -15.17 -14.89
N PHE A 74 -8.65 -15.55 -14.47
CA PHE A 74 -9.30 -16.82 -14.75
C PHE A 74 -10.60 -16.60 -15.53
N PRO A 75 -10.71 -17.11 -16.77
CA PRO A 75 -11.98 -17.12 -17.49
C PRO A 75 -12.86 -18.25 -16.94
N LEU A 76 -13.47 -18.03 -15.77
CA LEU A 76 -14.21 -19.05 -15.00
C LEU A 76 -15.30 -19.73 -15.86
N SER A 77 -16.09 -18.96 -16.61
CA SER A 77 -17.10 -19.54 -17.52
C SER A 77 -16.49 -20.53 -18.51
N ARG A 78 -15.30 -20.26 -19.04
CA ARG A 78 -14.62 -21.18 -19.97
C ARG A 78 -14.05 -22.41 -19.26
N ILE A 79 -13.52 -22.24 -18.05
CA ILE A 79 -12.95 -23.33 -17.25
C ILE A 79 -14.02 -24.34 -16.86
N PHE A 80 -15.21 -23.85 -16.48
CA PHE A 80 -16.33 -24.69 -16.07
C PHE A 80 -17.30 -25.05 -17.22
N GLY A 81 -16.91 -24.83 -18.47
CA GLY A 81 -17.70 -25.25 -19.64
C GLY A 81 -19.07 -24.60 -19.78
N ALA A 82 -19.22 -23.34 -19.36
CA ALA A 82 -20.47 -22.60 -19.52
C ALA A 82 -20.81 -22.41 -21.00
N ASP A 83 -22.10 -22.58 -21.34
CA ASP A 83 -22.61 -22.30 -22.68
C ASP A 83 -22.46 -20.80 -22.97
N PRO A 84 -21.75 -20.38 -24.03
CA PRO A 84 -21.62 -18.97 -24.41
C PRO A 84 -22.95 -18.25 -24.65
N LYS A 85 -24.03 -18.98 -24.97
CA LYS A 85 -25.39 -18.45 -25.13
C LYS A 85 -26.22 -18.53 -23.84
N GLY A 86 -25.71 -19.21 -22.81
CA GLY A 86 -26.35 -19.42 -21.52
C GLY A 86 -26.14 -18.25 -20.56
N ARG A 87 -27.01 -18.16 -19.55
CA ARG A 87 -26.92 -17.15 -18.46
C ARG A 87 -25.75 -17.39 -17.50
N ASN A 88 -25.06 -18.52 -17.61
CA ASN A 88 -23.87 -18.87 -16.84
C ASN A 88 -22.56 -18.45 -17.54
N ALA A 89 -22.64 -17.80 -18.71
CA ALA A 89 -21.51 -17.15 -19.36
C ALA A 89 -21.20 -15.79 -18.72
N GLY A 90 -19.94 -15.33 -18.84
CA GLY A 90 -19.53 -13.99 -18.39
C GLY A 90 -18.84 -13.93 -17.03
N TRP A 91 -18.58 -15.07 -16.38
CA TRP A 91 -17.82 -15.12 -15.13
C TRP A 91 -16.31 -15.06 -15.37
N THR A 92 -15.66 -14.14 -14.67
CA THR A 92 -14.20 -14.05 -14.58
C THR A 92 -13.79 -13.90 -13.12
N GLY A 93 -12.61 -14.43 -12.78
CA GLY A 93 -12.05 -14.33 -11.44
C GLY A 93 -10.63 -13.79 -11.52
N TYR A 94 -10.24 -13.01 -10.52
CA TYR A 94 -8.89 -12.49 -10.37
C TYR A 94 -8.38 -12.76 -8.97
N LEU A 95 -7.11 -13.15 -8.87
CA LEU A 95 -6.37 -13.18 -7.61
C LEU A 95 -5.22 -12.20 -7.73
N TYR A 96 -4.99 -11.43 -6.68
CA TYR A 96 -3.93 -10.42 -6.61
C TYR A 96 -3.09 -10.66 -5.37
N TYR A 97 -1.77 -10.60 -5.51
CA TYR A 97 -0.85 -10.47 -4.40
C TYR A 97 0.17 -9.38 -4.70
N GLY A 98 0.31 -8.42 -3.79
CA GLY A 98 1.32 -7.38 -3.85
C GLY A 98 2.07 -7.28 -2.54
N ASP A 99 3.35 -6.96 -2.62
CA ASP A 99 4.23 -6.76 -1.46
C ASP A 99 5.12 -5.54 -1.70
N ASP A 100 5.30 -4.78 -0.62
CA ASP A 100 5.86 -3.45 -0.63
C ASP A 100 6.75 -3.22 0.57
N GLN A 101 7.92 -2.62 0.37
CA GLN A 101 8.84 -2.29 1.46
C GLN A 101 9.58 -0.98 1.25
N ALA A 102 9.81 -0.26 2.36
CA ALA A 102 10.75 0.85 2.41
C ALA A 102 12.18 0.35 2.17
N THR A 103 13.02 1.18 1.57
CA THR A 103 14.46 0.87 1.50
C THR A 103 15.05 0.85 2.90
N ALA A 104 15.96 -0.09 3.19
CA ALA A 104 16.56 -0.22 4.52
C ALA A 104 17.25 1.06 5.00
N ARG A 105 17.81 1.86 4.08
CA ARG A 105 18.43 3.15 4.38
C ARG A 105 17.42 4.16 4.92
N ASP A 106 16.25 4.24 4.30
CA ASP A 106 15.21 5.18 4.71
C ASP A 106 14.45 4.66 5.93
N ALA A 107 14.20 3.35 6.03
CA ALA A 107 13.60 2.71 7.21
C ALA A 107 14.33 3.03 8.52
N ARG A 108 15.67 3.07 8.49
CA ARG A 108 16.49 3.47 9.65
C ARG A 108 16.28 4.92 10.10
N ARG A 109 15.73 5.80 9.24
CA ARG A 109 15.53 7.23 9.52
C ARG A 109 14.22 7.52 10.26
N PHE A 110 13.18 6.72 10.05
CA PHE A 110 11.89 6.87 10.74
C PHE A 110 11.62 5.77 11.78
N GLY A 111 12.56 4.83 11.95
CA GLY A 111 12.50 3.76 12.93
C GLY A 111 11.61 2.59 12.50
N ALA A 112 11.40 1.64 13.42
CA ALA A 112 10.82 0.33 13.14
C ALA A 112 9.31 0.30 12.78
N ARG A 113 8.73 1.42 12.35
CA ARG A 113 7.29 1.56 12.16
C ARG A 113 6.95 1.39 10.68
N GLY A 114 6.17 0.36 10.34
CA GLY A 114 5.49 0.29 9.04
C GLY A 114 6.38 0.18 7.80
N ALA A 115 7.52 -0.49 7.89
CA ALA A 115 8.48 -0.56 6.78
C ALA A 115 8.04 -1.51 5.66
N ARG A 116 7.02 -2.35 5.87
CA ARG A 116 6.55 -3.33 4.88
C ARG A 116 5.03 -3.50 4.94
N SER A 117 4.40 -3.62 3.77
CA SER A 117 2.98 -3.93 3.63
C SER A 117 2.75 -4.95 2.53
N ASP A 118 1.68 -5.74 2.66
CA ASP A 118 1.21 -6.61 1.58
C ASP A 118 -0.31 -6.55 1.42
N LEU A 119 -0.76 -6.94 0.23
CA LEU A 119 -2.17 -7.05 -0.12
C LEU A 119 -2.38 -8.40 -0.79
N PHE A 120 -3.30 -9.18 -0.27
CA PHE A 120 -3.91 -10.29 -0.99
C PHE A 120 -5.35 -9.95 -1.29
N SER A 121 -5.78 -10.01 -2.54
CA SER A 121 -7.16 -9.72 -2.93
C SER A 121 -7.70 -10.77 -3.90
N GLY A 122 -8.99 -11.06 -3.77
CA GLY A 122 -9.75 -11.89 -4.69
C GLY A 122 -10.93 -11.11 -5.24
N ASN A 123 -11.10 -11.15 -6.57
CA ASN A 123 -12.17 -10.47 -7.26
C ASN A 123 -12.93 -11.46 -8.15
N VAL A 124 -14.26 -11.42 -8.13
CA VAL A 124 -15.11 -12.18 -9.03
C VAL A 124 -16.01 -11.20 -9.77
N GLN A 125 -16.07 -11.35 -11.10
CA GLN A 125 -16.89 -10.51 -11.95
C GLN A 125 -17.88 -11.34 -12.75
N TYR A 126 -19.09 -10.80 -12.91
CA TYR A 126 -20.13 -11.34 -13.76
C TYR A 126 -20.56 -10.29 -14.78
N LYS A 127 -20.27 -10.56 -16.05
CA LYS A 127 -20.73 -9.74 -17.17
C LYS A 127 -22.19 -10.07 -17.46
N TRP A 128 -23.10 -9.21 -17.04
CA TRP A 128 -24.53 -9.39 -17.27
C TRP A 128 -24.91 -9.17 -18.74
N ASN A 129 -24.36 -8.13 -19.36
CA ASN A 129 -24.52 -7.85 -20.78
C ASN A 129 -23.31 -7.06 -21.31
N GLN A 130 -23.35 -6.60 -22.57
CA GLN A 130 -22.23 -5.85 -23.15
C GLN A 130 -21.92 -4.52 -22.45
N TRP A 131 -22.91 -3.96 -21.75
CA TRP A 131 -22.83 -2.66 -21.08
C TRP A 131 -22.55 -2.77 -19.59
N VAL A 132 -22.94 -3.86 -18.92
CA VAL A 132 -22.91 -3.97 -17.46
C VAL A 132 -22.18 -5.22 -17.00
N THR A 133 -21.20 -5.00 -16.12
CA THR A 133 -20.49 -6.04 -15.37
C THR A 133 -20.59 -5.75 -13.88
N PHE A 134 -20.93 -6.74 -13.07
CA PHE A 134 -20.83 -6.64 -11.61
C PHE A 134 -19.52 -7.24 -11.14
N ALA A 135 -18.90 -6.64 -10.13
CA ALA A 135 -17.69 -7.14 -9.51
C ALA A 135 -17.85 -7.14 -7.99
N TYR A 136 -17.37 -8.20 -7.35
CA TYR A 136 -17.19 -8.27 -5.91
C TYR A 136 -15.73 -8.57 -5.60
N GLU A 137 -15.14 -7.80 -4.70
CA GLU A 137 -13.75 -7.92 -4.29
C GLU A 137 -13.65 -8.06 -2.78
N GLU A 138 -12.77 -8.96 -2.35
CA GLU A 138 -12.38 -9.11 -0.95
C GLU A 138 -10.86 -9.00 -0.85
N GLY A 139 -10.39 -8.01 -0.09
CA GLY A 139 -8.98 -7.70 0.09
C GLY A 139 -8.54 -7.83 1.55
N TYR A 140 -7.44 -8.55 1.77
CA TYR A 140 -6.72 -8.65 3.02
C TYR A 140 -5.43 -7.85 2.94
N TYR A 141 -5.42 -6.72 3.63
CA TYR A 141 -4.30 -5.78 3.69
C TYR A 141 -3.54 -6.00 4.97
N ARG A 142 -2.21 -6.09 4.92
CA ARG A 142 -1.38 -6.11 6.12
C ARG A 142 -0.27 -5.10 6.07
N THR A 143 0.03 -4.64 7.26
CA THR A 143 1.15 -3.77 7.57
C THR A 143 2.01 -4.43 8.63
N ARG A 144 3.33 -4.30 8.47
CA ARG A 144 4.31 -4.86 9.38
C ARG A 144 5.32 -3.79 9.82
N ALA A 145 5.56 -3.77 11.11
CA ALA A 145 6.73 -3.16 11.72
C ALA A 145 7.97 -4.00 11.46
N ASP A 146 9.12 -3.34 11.37
CA ASP A 146 10.41 -4.03 11.15
C ASP A 146 10.90 -4.69 12.45
N ASN A 147 10.63 -4.07 13.60
CA ASN A 147 10.93 -4.65 14.91
C ASN A 147 9.81 -5.58 15.38
N ARG A 148 10.21 -6.79 15.79
CA ARG A 148 9.32 -7.81 16.38
C ARG A 148 9.40 -7.88 17.91
N ALA A 149 10.23 -7.07 18.54
CA ALA A 149 10.44 -7.02 19.99
C ALA A 149 10.72 -5.58 20.46
N GLY A 150 10.56 -5.32 21.76
CA GLY A 150 10.74 -3.99 22.36
C GLY A 150 9.50 -3.10 22.26
N ALA A 151 9.71 -1.79 22.13
CA ALA A 151 8.61 -0.83 21.99
C ALA A 151 7.94 -0.95 20.61
N LEU A 152 6.86 -1.73 20.54
CA LEU A 152 6.07 -1.92 19.33
C LEU A 152 5.17 -0.72 19.03
N PRO A 153 4.87 -0.42 17.74
CA PRO A 153 3.86 0.56 17.41
C PRO A 153 2.49 0.14 17.96
N LEU A 154 1.69 1.13 18.35
CA LEU A 154 0.33 0.90 18.80
C LEU A 154 -0.60 0.86 17.58
N PHE A 155 -1.28 -0.25 17.38
CA PHE A 155 -2.37 -0.38 16.43
C PHE A 155 -3.68 -0.49 17.20
N ARG A 156 -4.56 0.51 17.05
CA ARG A 156 -5.81 0.62 17.84
C ARG A 156 -5.55 0.56 19.36
N GLY A 157 -4.44 1.17 19.80
CA GLY A 157 -4.01 1.17 21.20
C GLY A 157 -3.28 -0.09 21.67
N ILE A 158 -3.17 -1.13 20.84
CA ILE A 158 -2.50 -2.38 21.20
C ILE A 158 -1.09 -2.39 20.60
N PRO A 159 -0.03 -2.58 21.42
CA PRO A 159 1.32 -2.80 20.90
C PRO A 159 1.34 -4.05 20.02
N SER A 160 1.62 -3.88 18.72
CA SER A 160 1.71 -5.01 17.80
C SER A 160 2.71 -4.71 16.70
N PHE A 161 3.40 -5.77 16.24
CA PHE A 161 4.31 -5.67 15.11
C PHE A 161 3.59 -5.83 13.77
N THR A 162 2.30 -6.20 13.78
CA THR A 162 1.45 -6.26 12.59
C THR A 162 0.07 -5.69 12.82
N THR A 163 -0.51 -5.13 11.77
CA THR A 163 -1.94 -4.84 11.71
C THR A 163 -2.48 -5.33 10.38
N HIS A 164 -3.77 -5.63 10.36
CA HIS A 164 -4.44 -6.04 9.15
C HIS A 164 -5.80 -5.37 9.03
N ASN A 165 -6.27 -5.24 7.81
CA ASN A 165 -7.61 -4.79 7.49
C ASN A 165 -8.21 -5.70 6.42
N ILE A 166 -9.50 -6.01 6.57
CA ILE A 166 -10.29 -6.72 5.57
C ILE A 166 -11.19 -5.68 4.92
N ARG A 167 -11.22 -5.67 3.60
CA ARG A 167 -12.09 -4.79 2.84
C ARG A 167 -12.91 -5.58 1.84
N SER A 168 -14.22 -5.34 1.86
CA SER A 168 -15.17 -5.86 0.89
C SER A 168 -15.64 -4.71 0.00
N GLU A 169 -15.57 -4.89 -1.31
CA GLU A 169 -15.98 -3.89 -2.29
C GLU A 169 -16.94 -4.52 -3.30
N PHE A 170 -18.00 -3.80 -3.66
CA PHE A 170 -18.92 -4.19 -4.73
C PHE A 170 -19.01 -3.07 -5.75
N ALA A 171 -18.92 -3.41 -7.03
CA ALA A 171 -18.96 -2.45 -8.12
C ALA A 171 -19.90 -2.89 -9.24
N ALA A 172 -20.56 -1.91 -9.84
CA ALA A 172 -21.21 -2.03 -11.14
C ALA A 172 -20.36 -1.23 -12.16
N ILE A 173 -19.85 -1.92 -13.16
CA ILE A 173 -18.99 -1.38 -14.22
C ILE A 173 -19.83 -1.21 -15.46
N PHE A 174 -19.90 0.03 -15.95
CA PHE A 174 -20.58 0.39 -17.19
C PHE A 174 -19.57 0.57 -18.32
N SER A 175 -19.75 -0.14 -19.42
CA SER A 175 -19.01 0.03 -20.67
C SER A 175 -19.93 0.70 -21.70
N PHE A 176 -19.40 1.58 -22.56
CA PHE A 176 -20.14 2.28 -23.60
C PHE A 176 -19.31 2.33 -24.90
#